data_AF-A0A959MRI6-F1
#
_entry.id   AF-A0A959MRI6-F1
#
_cell.length_a   1.000
_cell.length_b   1.000
_cell.length_c   1.000
_cell.angle_alpha   90.00
_cell.angle_beta   90.00
_cell.angle_gamma   90.00
#
_symmetry.space_group_name_H-M   'P 1'
#
loop_
_entity.id
_entity.type
_entity.pdbx_description
1 polymer ?
#
loop_
_entity_poly.entity_id
_entity_poly.type
_entity_poly.pdbx_seq_one_letter_code
_entity_poly.pdbx_strand_id
1 'polypeptide(L)'
;MKQFTLLILFLISLAARANVVYLDPLPDARYVNINNNLIIGLDKALTDETFNTLTVKVSGTKSGLQTGTLRLTTDKRKILWTQERPFVQDEIVTVTISSNSSVIEYNSSKDFSYSFYTEKSRRRWNTDNTLRSELGDNYRAPFRRDDNDLPELEVTKSNNPSHGKIFLSNFFNAESYLIIAENNSIFYFAKPLVYEGMDFKVQPNGTLTYFEDRKNKFYQLDHNYTMIDSFSTGNGYETDLHELRLLPNGHALLMAYDAQYINMSLVVPGGDTNASVVGLIIQELDENKDVVFQWRSWDHFEITDATHLNFTASTLDYVHGNAIEEDIDGNLMISCRHMDEITKIDRHTGDIIWRLGGKHNEFSFVNDTIQFSHQHAIRRIANGNVTLFDNGNYHTPEFSRAIEYSLDEVNKIATLVWEYRNEPTIYGKAMGYVQRLDNGNTLIGWGFTTPTLTEVTQQKDITLEMKLSNDMVSYRAYKFDWDSTTSVGNNNGSIPNTYSLSQNYPNPFNPITTIDYSIPVAGNVTLKVYDIMGREVGSLVNGYKQAGSYNVTFGTSKLASGVYIYKIESGNFTESKKMILMK
;
A
#
# COMPACT_ATOMS: atom_id res chain seq x y z
N MET A 1 -26.13 62.52 -27.45
CA MET A 1 -25.80 62.44 -26.01
C MET A 1 -26.60 61.27 -25.45
N LYS A 2 -25.91 60.20 -24.99
CA LYS A 2 -26.42 59.01 -24.25
C LYS A 2 -27.37 58.08 -25.04
N GLN A 3 -27.33 56.76 -24.97
CA GLN A 3 -26.52 55.79 -24.21
C GLN A 3 -26.68 54.44 -24.92
N PHE A 4 -25.57 53.76 -25.22
CA PHE A 4 -25.58 52.33 -25.50
C PHE A 4 -25.81 51.60 -24.18
N THR A 5 -26.94 50.91 -24.04
CA THR A 5 -27.14 49.97 -22.93
C THR A 5 -26.69 48.59 -23.42
N LEU A 6 -25.46 48.24 -23.04
CA LEU A 6 -24.89 46.91 -23.18
C LEU A 6 -25.62 45.99 -22.20
N LEU A 7 -26.49 45.12 -22.70
CA LEU A 7 -27.09 44.04 -21.92
C LEU A 7 -26.04 42.93 -21.77
N ILE A 8 -25.21 43.02 -20.73
CA ILE A 8 -24.38 41.90 -20.28
C ILE A 8 -25.33 40.89 -19.65
N LEU A 9 -25.74 39.87 -20.42
CA LEU A 9 -26.27 38.64 -19.81
C LEU A 9 -25.12 38.00 -19.03
N PHE A 10 -25.19 38.10 -17.70
CA PHE A 10 -24.49 37.21 -16.80
C PHE A 10 -25.09 35.80 -17.00
N LEU A 11 -24.51 35.04 -17.94
CA LEU A 11 -24.53 33.58 -17.83
C LEU A 11 -23.65 33.25 -16.63
N ILE A 12 -24.24 33.27 -15.43
CA ILE A 12 -23.72 32.49 -14.31
C ILE A 12 -23.78 31.05 -14.82
N SER A 13 -22.64 30.50 -15.23
CA SER A 13 -22.55 29.05 -15.33
C SER A 13 -22.96 28.51 -13.97
N LEU A 14 -24.02 27.72 -13.89
CA LEU A 14 -24.16 26.82 -12.76
C LEU A 14 -22.90 25.95 -12.81
N ALA A 15 -21.90 26.25 -12.00
CA ALA A 15 -20.84 25.31 -11.74
C ALA A 15 -21.55 24.01 -11.29
N ALA A 16 -21.34 22.93 -12.04
CA ALA A 16 -21.92 21.64 -11.70
C ALA A 16 -21.51 21.30 -10.25
N ARG A 17 -22.44 20.78 -9.43
CA ARG A 17 -22.20 20.43 -8.01
C ARG A 17 -21.28 19.24 -7.88
N ALA A 18 -20.45 19.19 -6.84
CA ALA A 18 -19.64 18.00 -6.60
C ALA A 18 -20.53 16.86 -6.09
N ASN A 19 -20.41 15.69 -6.71
CA ASN A 19 -21.12 14.50 -6.25
C ASN A 19 -20.33 13.86 -5.12
N VAL A 20 -21.01 13.48 -4.05
CA VAL A 20 -20.46 12.62 -3.02
C VAL A 20 -20.38 11.21 -3.59
N VAL A 21 -19.16 10.70 -3.72
CA VAL A 21 -18.86 9.37 -4.28
C VAL A 21 -18.30 8.41 -3.24
N TYR A 22 -17.98 8.90 -2.05
CA TYR A 22 -17.43 8.10 -0.96
C TYR A 22 -17.86 8.67 0.39
N LEU A 23 -18.19 7.78 1.31
CA LEU A 23 -18.53 8.09 2.69
C LEU A 23 -17.85 7.07 3.61
N ASP A 24 -17.13 7.55 4.61
CA ASP A 24 -16.76 6.74 5.78
C ASP A 24 -17.24 7.45 7.06
N PRO A 25 -18.00 6.77 7.93
CA PRO A 25 -18.64 5.47 7.70
C PRO A 25 -19.70 5.53 6.58
N LEU A 26 -19.98 4.38 5.96
CA LEU A 26 -21.08 4.23 5.01
C LEU A 26 -22.46 4.35 5.70
N PRO A 27 -23.53 4.71 4.96
CA PRO A 27 -24.89 4.58 5.45
C PRO A 27 -25.18 3.16 5.95
N ASP A 28 -25.81 3.08 7.12
CA ASP A 28 -26.14 1.83 7.84
C ASP A 28 -24.94 0.96 8.26
N ALA A 29 -23.70 1.47 8.12
CA ALA A 29 -22.50 0.79 8.57
C ALA A 29 -22.60 0.40 10.04
N ARG A 30 -22.15 -0.81 10.36
CA ARG A 30 -22.19 -1.37 11.73
C ARG A 30 -20.78 -1.51 12.29
N TYR A 31 -20.68 -1.62 13.60
CA TYR A 31 -19.42 -1.84 14.31
C TYR A 31 -18.41 -0.71 14.11
N VAL A 32 -18.89 0.52 13.86
CA VAL A 32 -18.02 1.67 13.66
C VAL A 32 -17.31 1.99 14.98
N ASN A 33 -15.98 2.15 14.95
CA ASN A 33 -15.23 2.50 16.14
C ASN A 33 -15.76 3.80 16.75
N ILE A 34 -15.84 3.89 18.07
CA ILE A 34 -16.31 5.12 18.72
C ILE A 34 -15.39 6.33 18.48
N ASN A 35 -14.15 6.12 18.03
CA ASN A 35 -13.20 7.16 17.64
C ASN A 35 -13.16 7.41 16.13
N ASN A 36 -14.10 6.89 15.34
CA ASN A 36 -14.13 7.09 13.90
C ASN A 36 -14.47 8.55 13.54
N ASN A 37 -13.61 9.21 12.78
CA ASN A 37 -13.93 10.49 12.14
C ASN A 37 -14.85 10.29 10.92
N LEU A 38 -15.31 11.36 10.28
CA LEU A 38 -16.07 11.24 9.03
C LEU A 38 -15.23 11.68 7.84
N ILE A 39 -15.38 10.97 6.73
CA ILE A 39 -14.75 11.30 5.45
C ILE A 39 -15.84 11.37 4.40
N ILE A 40 -15.90 12.49 3.67
CA ILE A 40 -16.81 12.68 2.54
C ILE A 40 -15.96 12.92 1.30
N GLY A 41 -15.92 11.94 0.40
CA GLY A 41 -15.16 12.01 -0.85
C GLY A 41 -16.02 12.48 -2.02
N LEU A 42 -15.40 13.27 -2.90
CA LEU A 42 -16.08 14.01 -3.97
C LEU A 42 -15.50 13.66 -5.35
N ASP A 43 -16.37 13.63 -6.37
CA ASP A 43 -15.97 13.41 -7.77
C ASP A 43 -15.09 14.53 -8.34
N LYS A 44 -15.14 15.72 -7.74
CA LYS A 44 -14.32 16.87 -8.10
C LYS A 44 -13.96 17.75 -6.90
N ALA A 45 -12.90 18.52 -7.10
CA ALA A 45 -12.38 19.45 -6.10
C ALA A 45 -13.37 20.57 -5.78
N LEU A 46 -13.45 20.94 -4.50
CA LEU A 46 -14.12 22.15 -4.02
C LEU A 46 -13.17 23.35 -4.01
N THR A 47 -13.74 24.56 -4.00
CA THR A 47 -13.01 25.78 -3.63
C THR A 47 -13.20 26.05 -2.13
N ASP A 48 -12.27 26.81 -1.54
CA ASP A 48 -12.36 27.17 -0.12
C ASP A 48 -13.64 27.97 0.18
N GLU A 49 -14.08 28.81 -0.78
CA GLU A 49 -15.36 29.51 -0.71
C GLU A 49 -16.54 28.55 -0.63
N THR A 50 -16.61 27.56 -1.52
CA THR A 50 -17.70 26.57 -1.50
C THR A 50 -17.66 25.69 -0.25
N PHE A 51 -16.46 25.28 0.18
CA PHE A 51 -16.27 24.49 1.40
C PHE A 51 -16.78 25.23 2.64
N ASN A 52 -16.49 26.53 2.76
CA ASN A 52 -16.91 27.35 3.90
C ASN A 52 -18.44 27.55 4.01
N THR A 53 -19.21 27.13 3.00
CA THR A 53 -20.68 27.16 3.05
C THR A 53 -21.32 25.86 3.58
N LEU A 54 -20.51 24.82 3.77
CA LEU A 54 -20.98 23.51 4.22
C LEU A 54 -21.26 23.51 5.71
N THR A 55 -22.36 22.87 6.09
CA THR A 55 -22.68 22.56 7.48
C THR A 55 -22.78 21.04 7.63
N VAL A 56 -21.94 20.48 8.49
CA VAL A 56 -21.99 19.08 8.90
C VAL A 56 -22.43 19.02 10.36
N LYS A 57 -23.61 18.43 10.60
CA LYS A 57 -24.16 18.23 11.93
C LYS A 57 -24.13 16.74 12.25
N VAL A 58 -23.53 16.39 13.37
CA VAL A 58 -23.40 15.01 13.83
C VAL A 58 -24.07 14.88 15.19
N SER A 59 -24.94 13.87 15.37
CA SER A 59 -25.60 13.62 16.64
C SER A 59 -25.74 12.12 16.90
N GLY A 60 -25.30 11.67 18.06
CA GLY A 60 -25.54 10.32 18.54
C GLY A 60 -26.82 10.23 19.38
N THR A 61 -27.48 9.07 19.36
CA THR A 61 -28.66 8.81 20.21
C THR A 61 -28.35 8.82 21.71
N LYS A 62 -27.10 8.52 22.09
CA LYS A 62 -26.64 8.51 23.49
C LYS A 62 -25.68 9.67 23.76
N SER A 63 -24.79 9.95 22.82
CA SER A 63 -23.79 10.99 22.95
C SER A 63 -24.33 12.39 22.70
N GLY A 64 -25.52 12.52 22.08
CA GLY A 64 -26.17 13.79 21.78
C GLY A 64 -25.49 14.52 20.63
N LEU A 65 -25.68 15.84 20.55
CA LEU A 65 -25.02 16.67 19.54
C LEU A 65 -23.50 16.61 19.74
N GLN A 66 -22.77 16.39 18.64
CA GLN A 66 -21.32 16.33 18.63
C GLN A 66 -20.71 17.58 18.03
N THR A 67 -19.59 18.00 18.62
CA THR A 67 -18.71 19.05 18.10
C THR A 67 -17.52 18.40 17.40
N GLY A 68 -17.03 19.07 16.36
CA GLY A 68 -15.93 18.58 15.57
C GLY A 68 -15.42 19.65 14.60
N THR A 69 -14.22 19.43 14.09
CA THR A 69 -13.55 20.34 13.17
C THR A 69 -13.71 19.83 11.75
N LEU A 70 -14.00 20.73 10.81
CA LEU A 70 -14.03 20.43 9.39
C LEU A 70 -12.71 20.83 8.73
N ARG A 71 -12.18 19.96 7.90
CA ARG A 71 -11.00 20.21 7.06
C ARG A 71 -11.26 19.75 5.64
N LEU A 72 -10.71 20.48 4.68
CA LEU A 72 -10.64 20.07 3.28
C LEU A 72 -9.22 19.52 3.02
N THR A 73 -9.12 18.35 2.38
CA THR A 73 -7.82 17.76 2.02
C THR A 73 -7.05 18.62 1.03
N THR A 74 -5.73 18.40 0.92
CA THR A 74 -4.82 19.19 0.05
C THR A 74 -5.25 19.16 -1.42
N ASP A 75 -5.78 18.03 -1.90
CA ASP A 75 -6.33 17.86 -3.27
C ASP A 75 -7.74 18.45 -3.45
N LYS A 76 -8.34 18.95 -2.36
CA LYS A 76 -9.67 19.53 -2.26
C LYS A 76 -10.83 18.60 -2.63
N ARG A 77 -10.60 17.28 -2.65
CA ARG A 77 -11.61 16.28 -3.03
C ARG A 77 -12.22 15.54 -1.85
N LYS A 78 -11.72 15.73 -0.63
CA LYS A 78 -12.27 15.09 0.56
C LYS A 78 -12.48 16.08 1.69
N ILE A 79 -13.63 15.99 2.34
CA ILE A 79 -13.96 16.73 3.54
C ILE A 79 -13.79 15.77 4.72
N LEU A 80 -12.97 16.17 5.69
CA LEU A 80 -12.78 15.45 6.94
C LEU A 80 -13.54 16.17 8.04
N TRP A 81 -14.33 15.43 8.83
CA TRP A 81 -14.87 15.92 10.08
C TRP A 81 -14.24 15.13 11.22
N THR A 82 -13.49 15.81 12.07
CA THR A 82 -12.80 15.20 13.21
C THR A 82 -13.56 15.50 14.49
N GLN A 83 -13.94 14.45 15.22
CA GLN A 83 -14.69 14.61 16.46
C GLN A 83 -13.81 15.19 17.58
N GLU A 84 -14.39 16.03 18.44
CA GLU A 84 -13.68 16.51 19.65
C GLU A 84 -13.71 15.51 20.80
N ARG A 85 -14.71 14.61 20.81
CA ARG A 85 -14.85 13.53 21.79
C ARG A 85 -15.41 12.27 21.12
N PRO A 86 -15.05 11.08 21.61
CA PRO A 86 -15.59 9.82 21.08
C PRO A 86 -17.12 9.75 21.15
N PHE A 87 -17.70 8.99 20.22
CA PHE A 87 -19.06 8.48 20.33
C PHE A 87 -19.21 7.51 21.52
N VAL A 88 -20.44 7.09 21.79
CA VAL A 88 -20.78 6.10 22.81
C VAL A 88 -21.03 4.75 22.15
N GLN A 89 -20.67 3.66 22.82
CA GLN A 89 -20.91 2.29 22.34
C GLN A 89 -22.40 1.98 22.18
N ASP A 90 -22.71 1.14 21.18
CA ASP A 90 -24.06 0.68 20.85
C ASP A 90 -25.03 1.86 20.62
N GLU A 91 -24.58 2.89 19.90
CA GLU A 91 -25.39 4.06 19.57
C GLU A 91 -25.60 4.22 18.07
N ILE A 92 -26.68 4.90 17.70
CA ILE A 92 -26.93 5.33 16.33
C ILE A 92 -26.42 6.76 16.21
N VAL A 93 -25.49 6.98 15.29
CA VAL A 93 -25.00 8.31 14.95
C VAL A 93 -25.67 8.76 13.67
N THR A 94 -26.24 9.96 13.68
CA THR A 94 -26.86 10.58 12.52
C THR A 94 -25.99 11.73 12.05
N VAL A 95 -25.62 11.70 10.78
CA VAL A 95 -24.90 12.76 10.09
C VAL A 95 -25.88 13.47 9.17
N THR A 96 -25.95 14.78 9.27
CA THR A 96 -26.73 15.64 8.38
C THR A 96 -25.80 16.63 7.73
N ILE A 97 -25.78 16.65 6.40
CA ILE A 97 -24.97 17.55 5.61
C ILE A 97 -25.91 18.45 4.82
N SER A 98 -25.64 19.75 4.91
CA SER A 98 -26.43 20.78 4.24
C SER A 98 -25.53 21.90 3.72
N SER A 99 -26.01 22.59 2.69
CA SER A 99 -25.29 23.72 2.10
C SER A 99 -26.24 24.83 1.68
N ASN A 100 -25.98 26.05 2.16
CA ASN A 100 -26.74 27.24 1.78
C ASN A 100 -26.65 27.55 0.26
N SER A 101 -25.65 26.99 -0.43
CA SER A 101 -25.36 27.20 -1.85
C SER A 101 -25.53 25.93 -2.70
N SER A 102 -25.96 24.81 -2.10
CA SER A 102 -26.09 23.50 -2.76
C SER A 102 -24.81 23.09 -3.52
N VAL A 103 -23.64 23.17 -2.88
CA VAL A 103 -22.34 22.93 -3.56
C VAL A 103 -22.01 21.44 -3.75
N ILE A 104 -22.61 20.57 -2.94
CA ILE A 104 -22.48 19.12 -3.05
C ILE A 104 -23.85 18.45 -3.14
N GLU A 105 -23.90 17.25 -3.70
CA GLU A 105 -25.10 16.41 -3.70
C GLU A 105 -24.75 14.93 -3.50
N TYR A 106 -25.67 14.19 -2.88
CA TYR A 106 -25.60 12.75 -2.67
C TYR A 106 -26.93 12.12 -3.09
N ASN A 107 -26.91 11.15 -4.01
CA ASN A 107 -28.12 10.55 -4.59
C ASN A 107 -29.14 11.58 -5.10
N SER A 108 -28.66 12.62 -5.81
CA SER A 108 -29.44 13.76 -6.30
C SER A 108 -30.06 14.66 -5.21
N SER A 109 -29.75 14.44 -3.93
CA SER A 109 -30.17 15.31 -2.83
C SER A 109 -29.07 16.26 -2.40
N LYS A 110 -29.42 17.54 -2.22
CA LYS A 110 -28.50 18.62 -1.84
C LYS A 110 -28.28 18.73 -0.34
N ASP A 111 -29.34 18.41 0.40
CA ASP A 111 -29.31 18.22 1.84
C ASP A 111 -29.62 16.76 2.07
N PHE A 112 -28.75 16.06 2.78
CA PHE A 112 -28.92 14.63 3.00
C PHE A 112 -28.51 14.28 4.42
N SER A 113 -29.11 13.20 4.91
CA SER A 113 -28.78 12.65 6.20
C SER A 113 -28.74 11.14 6.09
N TYR A 114 -27.79 10.55 6.80
CA TYR A 114 -27.63 9.12 6.94
C TYR A 114 -27.22 8.80 8.37
N SER A 115 -27.32 7.53 8.73
CA SER A 115 -26.94 7.06 10.05
C SER A 115 -25.99 5.87 9.95
N PHE A 116 -25.21 5.65 11.01
CA PHE A 116 -24.39 4.45 11.21
C PHE A 116 -24.46 4.02 12.68
N TYR A 117 -23.97 2.82 12.96
CA TYR A 117 -24.05 2.16 14.27
C TYR A 117 -22.66 1.95 14.84
N THR A 118 -22.41 2.48 16.03
CA THR A 118 -21.14 2.27 16.72
C THR A 118 -21.01 0.83 17.24
N GLU A 119 -19.77 0.40 17.46
CA GLU A 119 -19.45 -0.88 18.09
C GLU A 119 -20.18 -1.07 19.43
N LYS A 120 -20.60 -2.31 19.70
CA LYS A 120 -21.31 -2.66 20.94
C LYS A 120 -20.36 -2.91 22.11
N SER A 121 -19.23 -3.53 21.81
CA SER A 121 -18.16 -3.85 22.72
C SER A 121 -16.94 -4.23 21.88
N ARG A 122 -15.74 -3.91 22.39
CA ARG A 122 -14.51 -4.11 21.64
C ARG A 122 -13.60 -5.13 22.33
N ARG A 123 -13.00 -6.00 21.54
CA ARG A 123 -11.84 -6.82 21.97
C ARG A 123 -10.59 -6.25 21.30
N ARG A 124 -9.47 -6.23 22.03
CA ARG A 124 -8.18 -5.89 21.40
C ARG A 124 -7.72 -7.04 20.52
N TRP A 125 -7.40 -6.74 19.27
CA TRP A 125 -6.69 -7.62 18.35
C TRP A 125 -5.39 -6.94 17.98
N ASN A 126 -4.27 -7.59 18.28
CA ASN A 126 -2.93 -7.04 18.13
C ASN A 126 -2.03 -8.10 17.48
N THR A 127 -0.77 -7.76 17.27
CA THR A 127 0.25 -8.63 16.65
C THR A 127 0.31 -10.03 17.24
N ASP A 128 0.30 -10.17 18.58
CA ASP A 128 0.31 -11.47 19.24
C ASP A 128 -0.89 -12.34 18.83
N ASN A 129 -2.08 -11.73 18.71
CA ASN A 129 -3.28 -12.43 18.24
C ASN A 129 -3.18 -12.76 16.74
N THR A 130 -2.66 -11.83 15.93
CA THR A 130 -2.42 -12.03 14.49
C THR A 130 -1.49 -13.25 14.26
N LEU A 131 -0.30 -13.25 14.84
CA LEU A 131 0.68 -14.34 14.67
C LEU A 131 0.15 -15.68 15.21
N ARG A 132 -0.58 -15.68 16.35
CA ARG A 132 -1.23 -16.89 16.87
C ARG A 132 -2.30 -17.43 15.93
N SER A 133 -3.05 -16.55 15.25
CA SER A 133 -4.08 -16.98 14.31
C SER A 133 -3.48 -17.69 13.09
N GLU A 134 -2.32 -17.23 12.60
CA GLU A 134 -1.62 -17.85 11.46
C GLU A 134 -0.82 -19.10 11.86
N LEU A 135 -0.13 -19.03 13.00
CA LEU A 135 0.85 -20.04 13.38
C LEU A 135 0.29 -21.10 14.35
N GLY A 136 -0.88 -20.86 14.95
CA GLY A 136 -1.50 -21.75 15.92
C GLY A 136 -0.65 -21.98 17.18
N ASP A 137 -0.81 -23.13 17.81
CA ASP A 137 -0.10 -23.52 19.06
C ASP A 137 1.43 -23.59 18.91
N ASN A 138 1.95 -23.57 17.69
CA ASN A 138 3.38 -23.53 17.41
C ASN A 138 4.01 -22.15 17.66
N TYR A 139 3.20 -21.09 17.75
CA TYR A 139 3.68 -19.76 18.14
C TYR A 139 4.20 -19.79 19.58
N ARG A 140 5.51 -19.60 19.74
CA ARG A 140 6.14 -19.44 21.06
C ARG A 140 6.48 -17.97 21.24
N ALA A 141 5.87 -17.35 22.25
CA ALA A 141 6.21 -15.99 22.63
C ALA A 141 7.73 -15.87 22.86
N PRO A 142 8.36 -14.73 22.52
CA PRO A 142 9.80 -14.60 22.52
C PRO A 142 10.41 -14.98 23.87
N PHE A 143 11.34 -15.94 23.84
CA PHE A 143 12.24 -16.20 24.96
C PHE A 143 13.38 -15.18 24.87
N ARG A 144 13.47 -14.33 25.88
CA ARG A 144 14.64 -13.45 26.05
C ARG A 144 15.81 -14.32 26.48
N ARG A 145 16.68 -14.70 25.55
CA ARG A 145 18.04 -15.17 25.89
C ARG A 145 18.97 -13.97 25.93
N ASP A 146 19.84 -13.93 26.93
CA ASP A 146 20.88 -12.90 27.11
C ASP A 146 22.13 -13.19 26.23
N ASP A 147 21.94 -13.79 25.06
CA ASP A 147 23.04 -14.12 24.15
C ASP A 147 23.14 -12.98 23.13
N ASN A 148 24.09 -12.06 23.33
CA ASN A 148 24.43 -10.92 22.44
C ASN A 148 25.02 -11.34 21.07
N ASP A 149 24.67 -12.52 20.57
CA ASP A 149 25.22 -13.07 19.33
C ASP A 149 24.31 -12.70 18.15
N LEU A 150 24.92 -12.16 17.09
CA LEU A 150 24.23 -11.90 15.84
C LEU A 150 23.55 -13.18 15.33
N PRO A 151 22.33 -13.10 14.78
CA PRO A 151 21.68 -14.27 14.19
C PRO A 151 22.56 -14.85 13.07
N GLU A 152 22.69 -16.18 13.03
CA GLU A 152 23.45 -16.84 11.97
C GLU A 152 22.59 -16.96 10.70
N LEU A 153 23.17 -16.50 9.58
CA LEU A 153 22.61 -16.60 8.23
C LEU A 153 23.56 -17.44 7.38
N GLU A 154 23.13 -18.63 6.99
CA GLU A 154 23.90 -19.56 6.17
C GLU A 154 23.56 -19.39 4.69
N VAL A 155 24.57 -19.36 3.83
CA VAL A 155 24.41 -19.47 2.37
C VAL A 155 24.52 -20.93 1.95
N THR A 156 23.41 -21.55 1.57
CA THR A 156 23.39 -22.95 1.11
C THR A 156 23.67 -23.05 -0.39
N LYS A 157 23.38 -22.00 -1.16
CA LYS A 157 23.70 -21.91 -2.59
C LYS A 157 24.03 -20.48 -2.99
N SER A 158 25.07 -20.31 -3.81
CA SER A 158 25.41 -19.02 -4.42
C SER A 158 26.05 -19.25 -5.78
N ASN A 159 25.39 -18.76 -6.82
CA ASN A 159 25.83 -18.86 -8.21
C ASN A 159 25.36 -17.63 -8.99
N ASN A 160 26.20 -16.59 -8.99
CA ASN A 160 25.94 -15.31 -9.66
C ASN A 160 24.56 -14.70 -9.33
N PRO A 161 24.23 -14.49 -8.05
CA PRO A 161 22.99 -13.84 -7.66
C PRO A 161 22.94 -12.39 -8.14
N SER A 162 21.73 -11.84 -8.24
CA SER A 162 21.50 -10.43 -8.53
C SER A 162 22.30 -9.54 -7.58
N HIS A 163 22.66 -8.34 -8.01
CA HIS A 163 23.23 -7.33 -7.12
C HIS A 163 22.17 -6.86 -6.10
N GLY A 164 22.62 -6.11 -5.09
CA GLY A 164 21.78 -5.62 -3.99
C GLY A 164 21.98 -6.38 -2.69
N LYS A 165 21.39 -5.86 -1.62
CA LYS A 165 21.45 -6.39 -0.25
C LYS A 165 20.14 -7.04 0.15
N ILE A 166 20.25 -8.06 0.99
CA ILE A 166 19.15 -8.83 1.55
C ILE A 166 18.65 -8.15 2.82
N PHE A 167 17.33 -7.97 2.94
CA PHE A 167 16.68 -7.42 4.13
C PHE A 167 15.82 -8.47 4.79
N LEU A 168 16.02 -8.65 6.10
CA LEU A 168 15.33 -9.62 6.93
C LEU A 168 15.02 -9.00 8.29
N SER A 169 13.99 -9.51 8.93
CA SER A 169 13.83 -9.38 10.37
C SER A 169 13.55 -10.76 10.97
N ASN A 170 14.41 -11.21 11.88
CA ASN A 170 14.28 -12.55 12.47
C ASN A 170 13.41 -12.50 13.72
N PHE A 171 12.69 -13.59 13.96
CA PHE A 171 11.99 -13.84 15.22
C PHE A 171 11.85 -15.35 15.46
N PHE A 172 11.36 -15.72 16.65
CA PHE A 172 11.49 -17.02 17.31
C PHE A 172 12.91 -17.40 17.72
N ASN A 173 13.00 -18.10 18.87
CA ASN A 173 14.20 -18.77 19.38
C ASN A 173 15.48 -17.92 19.54
N ALA A 174 15.42 -16.60 19.29
CA ALA A 174 16.51 -15.65 19.42
C ALA A 174 15.98 -14.23 19.66
N GLU A 175 16.88 -13.31 20.01
CA GLU A 175 16.59 -11.88 19.99
C GLU A 175 16.30 -11.43 18.54
N SER A 176 15.35 -10.51 18.37
CA SER A 176 14.94 -10.02 17.05
C SER A 176 15.88 -8.93 16.56
N TYR A 177 16.31 -9.02 15.31
CA TYR A 177 17.16 -8.03 14.66
C TYR A 177 16.50 -7.50 13.39
N LEU A 178 16.74 -6.23 13.09
CA LEU A 178 16.72 -5.74 11.72
C LEU A 178 18.04 -6.09 11.06
N ILE A 179 18.01 -6.82 9.96
CA ILE A 179 19.20 -7.37 9.29
C ILE A 179 19.25 -6.85 7.85
N ILE A 180 20.40 -6.29 7.47
CA ILE A 180 20.80 -6.09 6.08
C ILE A 180 22.05 -6.93 5.85
N ALA A 181 22.01 -7.84 4.89
CA ALA A 181 23.11 -8.76 4.60
C ALA A 181 23.52 -8.71 3.13
N GLU A 182 24.78 -8.97 2.87
CA GLU A 182 25.30 -9.23 1.54
C GLU A 182 24.90 -10.63 1.05
N ASN A 183 25.01 -10.88 -0.26
CA ASN A 183 24.74 -12.20 -0.86
C ASN A 183 25.64 -13.33 -0.33
N ASN A 184 26.74 -13.01 0.35
CA ASN A 184 27.65 -13.96 0.99
C ASN A 184 27.41 -14.09 2.51
N SER A 185 26.23 -13.68 2.97
CA SER A 185 25.76 -13.62 4.36
C SER A 185 26.53 -12.71 5.32
N ILE A 186 27.50 -11.92 4.85
CA ILE A 186 28.13 -10.90 5.68
C ILE A 186 27.10 -9.83 6.02
N PHE A 187 26.94 -9.53 7.31
CA PHE A 187 26.01 -8.50 7.76
C PHE A 187 26.57 -7.12 7.42
N TYR A 188 25.78 -6.39 6.65
CA TYR A 188 26.01 -4.99 6.35
C TYR A 188 25.53 -4.09 7.48
N PHE A 189 24.38 -4.44 8.06
CA PHE A 189 23.78 -3.77 9.20
C PHE A 189 23.01 -4.81 10.01
N ALA A 190 23.10 -4.71 11.33
CA ALA A 190 22.28 -5.47 12.24
C ALA A 190 21.95 -4.60 13.46
N LYS A 191 20.67 -4.50 13.80
CA LYS A 191 20.21 -3.76 14.97
C LYS A 191 19.29 -4.63 15.82
N PRO A 192 19.67 -4.94 17.07
CA PRO A 192 18.79 -5.65 17.98
C PRO A 192 17.57 -4.80 18.29
N LEU A 193 16.43 -5.47 18.45
CA LEU A 193 15.16 -4.87 18.83
C LEU A 193 14.72 -5.40 20.20
N VAL A 194 14.06 -4.52 20.96
CA VAL A 194 13.47 -4.89 22.25
C VAL A 194 12.25 -5.81 22.06
N TYR A 195 11.52 -5.62 20.97
CA TYR A 195 10.37 -6.41 20.55
C TYR A 195 10.58 -6.93 19.13
N GLU A 196 9.80 -7.93 18.72
CA GLU A 196 9.96 -8.52 17.39
C GLU A 196 9.75 -7.49 16.27
N GLY A 197 10.63 -7.50 15.28
CA GLY A 197 10.53 -6.68 14.08
C GLY A 197 9.92 -7.46 12.92
N MET A 198 9.03 -6.83 12.15
CA MET A 198 8.48 -7.39 10.91
C MET A 198 8.54 -6.39 9.76
N ASP A 199 8.40 -6.90 8.53
CA ASP A 199 8.26 -6.11 7.30
C ASP A 199 9.38 -5.05 7.08
N PHE A 200 10.63 -5.41 7.42
CA PHE A 200 11.78 -4.54 7.25
C PHE A 200 12.17 -4.39 5.77
N LYS A 201 11.93 -3.23 5.17
CA LYS A 201 12.11 -3.01 3.73
C LYS A 201 12.43 -1.56 3.36
N VAL A 202 12.90 -1.37 2.13
CA VAL A 202 13.06 -0.05 1.50
C VAL A 202 11.71 0.40 0.92
N GLN A 203 11.37 1.66 1.14
CA GLN A 203 10.17 2.31 0.60
C GLN A 203 10.50 3.13 -0.65
N PRO A 204 9.51 3.47 -1.51
CA PRO A 204 9.75 4.20 -2.76
C PRO A 204 10.46 5.56 -2.62
N ASN A 205 10.38 6.19 -1.45
CA ASN A 205 11.08 7.44 -1.15
C ASN A 205 12.56 7.23 -0.70
N GLY A 206 13.08 6.00 -0.79
CA GLY A 206 14.46 5.65 -0.44
C GLY A 206 14.73 5.47 1.06
N THR A 207 13.70 5.52 1.90
CA THR A 207 13.85 5.29 3.35
C THR A 207 13.54 3.84 3.71
N LEU A 208 13.89 3.43 4.93
CA LEU A 208 13.56 2.11 5.45
C LEU A 208 12.33 2.17 6.34
N THR A 209 11.55 1.10 6.38
CA THR A 209 10.50 0.93 7.39
C THR A 209 10.53 -0.45 7.99
N TYR A 210 10.12 -0.57 9.24
CA TYR A 210 9.82 -1.85 9.89
C TYR A 210 8.65 -1.69 10.86
N PHE A 211 7.91 -2.77 11.11
CA PHE A 211 6.94 -2.86 12.19
C PHE A 211 7.62 -3.31 13.48
N GLU A 212 7.27 -2.69 14.62
CA GLU A 212 7.72 -3.13 15.93
C GLU A 212 6.56 -3.71 16.75
N ASP A 213 6.70 -4.98 17.12
CA ASP A 213 5.74 -5.69 17.96
C ASP A 213 5.56 -4.99 19.32
N ARG A 214 4.39 -5.18 19.93
CA ARG A 214 3.90 -4.55 21.18
C ARG A 214 3.76 -3.04 21.16
N LYS A 215 4.30 -2.36 20.14
CA LYS A 215 4.05 -0.93 19.87
C LYS A 215 2.93 -0.73 18.86
N ASN A 216 2.57 -1.76 18.08
CA ASN A 216 1.52 -1.74 17.05
C ASN A 216 1.70 -0.54 16.10
N LYS A 217 2.94 -0.42 15.58
CA LYS A 217 3.40 0.78 14.89
C LYS A 217 4.57 0.46 13.96
N PHE A 218 4.58 1.13 12.82
CA PHE A 218 5.72 1.15 11.92
C PHE A 218 6.64 2.33 12.25
N TYR A 219 7.94 2.11 12.13
CA TYR A 219 8.97 3.13 12.25
C TYR A 219 9.66 3.32 10.91
N GLN A 220 9.96 4.56 10.57
CA GLN A 220 10.73 4.92 9.38
C GLN A 220 12.15 5.33 9.78
N LEU A 221 13.13 4.82 9.05
CA LEU A 221 14.55 5.12 9.25
C LEU A 221 15.13 5.79 8.00
N ASP A 222 16.06 6.71 8.20
CA ASP A 222 16.89 7.27 7.12
C ASP A 222 18.04 6.31 6.72
N HIS A 223 18.91 6.77 5.80
CA HIS A 223 20.08 6.02 5.34
C HIS A 223 21.16 5.82 6.41
N ASN A 224 21.10 6.59 7.50
CA ASN A 224 21.97 6.44 8.68
C ASN A 224 21.32 5.55 9.75
N TYR A 225 20.21 4.87 9.42
CA TYR A 225 19.43 4.02 10.32
C TYR A 225 18.86 4.77 11.53
N THR A 226 18.75 6.09 11.43
CA THR A 226 18.14 6.94 12.45
C THR A 226 16.64 6.98 12.24
N MET A 227 15.88 6.80 13.31
CA MET A 227 14.43 6.90 13.26
C MET A 227 14.00 8.34 13.01
N ILE A 228 13.21 8.56 11.95
CA ILE A 228 12.78 9.90 11.50
C ILE A 228 11.26 10.09 11.55
N ASP A 229 10.49 9.01 11.56
CA ASP A 229 9.02 9.08 11.62
C ASP A 229 8.42 7.77 12.17
N SER A 230 7.12 7.79 12.45
CA SER A 230 6.34 6.59 12.77
C SER A 230 4.92 6.67 12.23
N PHE A 231 4.34 5.51 11.94
CA PHE A 231 3.02 5.39 11.33
C PHE A 231 2.15 4.42 12.14
N SER A 232 0.93 4.86 12.44
CA SER A 232 -0.11 4.04 13.06
C SER A 232 -1.45 4.37 12.44
N THR A 233 -2.35 3.39 12.37
CA THR A 233 -3.73 3.64 11.94
C THR A 233 -4.43 4.63 12.87
N GLY A 234 -5.30 5.46 12.29
CA GLY A 234 -6.13 6.41 13.00
C GLY A 234 -7.49 5.83 13.40
N ASN A 235 -8.44 6.70 13.75
CA ASN A 235 -9.83 6.34 14.07
C ASN A 235 -10.00 5.30 15.20
N GLY A 236 -8.99 5.17 16.08
CA GLY A 236 -9.00 4.25 17.22
C GLY A 236 -8.63 2.81 16.90
N TYR A 237 -8.31 2.48 15.64
CA TYR A 237 -7.86 1.14 15.24
C TYR A 237 -6.39 0.89 15.63
N GLU A 238 -6.07 -0.36 15.95
CA GLU A 238 -4.69 -0.76 16.26
C GLU A 238 -4.00 -1.27 14.98
N THR A 239 -2.87 -0.67 14.65
CA THR A 239 -2.12 -1.01 13.42
C THR A 239 -1.69 -2.47 13.45
N ASP A 240 -1.91 -3.15 12.34
CA ASP A 240 -1.45 -4.51 12.12
C ASP A 240 -0.05 -4.54 11.45
N LEU A 241 0.65 -5.66 11.60
CA LEU A 241 2.05 -5.86 11.18
C LEU A 241 2.26 -6.00 9.66
N HIS A 242 1.21 -6.32 8.92
CA HIS A 242 1.34 -6.95 7.61
C HIS A 242 1.83 -6.03 6.48
N GLU A 243 1.45 -4.75 6.49
CA GLU A 243 1.80 -3.85 5.40
C GLU A 243 1.81 -2.38 5.81
N LEU A 244 2.93 -1.71 5.48
CA LEU A 244 3.02 -0.27 5.28
C LEU A 244 3.54 0.01 3.86
N ARG A 245 2.85 0.86 3.10
CA ARG A 245 3.34 1.39 1.81
C ARG A 245 3.37 2.90 1.85
N LEU A 246 4.55 3.48 1.65
CA LEU A 246 4.67 4.92 1.41
C LEU A 246 4.40 5.22 -0.05
N LEU A 247 3.50 6.17 -0.29
CA LEU A 247 3.04 6.54 -1.62
C LEU A 247 3.84 7.73 -2.18
N PRO A 248 3.95 7.88 -3.52
CA PRO A 248 4.68 8.98 -4.14
C PRO A 248 4.17 10.39 -3.77
N ASN A 249 2.90 10.50 -3.36
CA ASN A 249 2.29 11.75 -2.91
C ASN A 249 2.63 12.09 -1.43
N GLY A 250 3.42 11.27 -0.74
CA GLY A 250 3.77 11.44 0.67
C GLY A 250 2.80 10.81 1.65
N HIS A 251 1.73 10.19 1.17
CA HIS A 251 0.76 9.47 1.99
C HIS A 251 1.30 8.08 2.39
N ALA A 252 0.61 7.43 3.32
CA ALA A 252 0.91 6.07 3.75
C ALA A 252 -0.34 5.18 3.73
N LEU A 253 -0.25 4.00 3.12
CA LEU A 253 -1.25 2.94 3.25
C LEU A 253 -0.86 1.99 4.38
N LEU A 254 -1.83 1.69 5.24
CA LEU A 254 -1.70 0.81 6.40
C LEU A 254 -2.93 -0.09 6.50
N MET A 255 -2.82 -1.12 7.32
CA MET A 255 -3.96 -1.92 7.73
C MET A 255 -4.06 -2.05 9.25
N ALA A 256 -5.26 -2.39 9.71
CA ALA A 256 -5.56 -2.73 11.07
C ALA A 256 -6.58 -3.86 11.12
N TYR A 257 -6.64 -4.51 12.27
CA TYR A 257 -7.68 -5.47 12.59
C TYR A 257 -8.64 -4.92 13.63
N ASP A 258 -9.91 -5.22 13.43
CA ASP A 258 -11.00 -4.78 14.28
C ASP A 258 -11.81 -5.98 14.77
N ALA A 259 -11.68 -6.32 16.05
CA ALA A 259 -12.37 -7.47 16.64
C ALA A 259 -13.66 -7.06 17.36
N GLN A 260 -14.76 -7.67 16.95
CA GLN A 260 -16.11 -7.39 17.38
C GLN A 260 -16.76 -8.65 17.97
N TYR A 261 -17.61 -8.49 18.98
CA TYR A 261 -18.42 -9.60 19.48
C TYR A 261 -19.67 -9.75 18.62
N ILE A 262 -19.79 -10.90 17.95
CA ILE A 262 -20.87 -11.21 17.02
C ILE A 262 -21.62 -12.43 17.52
N ASN A 263 -22.95 -12.33 17.51
CA ASN A 263 -23.80 -13.50 17.71
C ASN A 263 -23.86 -14.30 16.40
N MET A 264 -22.92 -15.24 16.24
CA MET A 264 -22.82 -16.06 15.05
C MET A 264 -23.98 -17.05 14.91
N SER A 265 -24.77 -17.31 15.96
CA SER A 265 -25.99 -18.12 15.83
C SER A 265 -27.06 -17.46 14.94
N LEU A 266 -26.97 -16.15 14.72
CA LEU A 266 -27.80 -15.41 13.78
C LEU A 266 -27.26 -15.45 12.34
N VAL A 267 -26.00 -15.85 12.16
CA VAL A 267 -25.30 -15.91 10.87
C VAL A 267 -25.31 -17.35 10.34
N VAL A 268 -24.97 -18.32 11.18
CA VAL A 268 -24.96 -19.75 10.85
C VAL A 268 -25.59 -20.60 11.95
N PRO A 269 -26.25 -21.72 11.61
CA PRO A 269 -26.74 -22.68 12.60
C PRO A 269 -25.61 -23.20 13.50
N GLY A 270 -25.81 -23.17 14.82
CA GLY A 270 -24.81 -23.63 15.79
C GLY A 270 -23.66 -22.66 16.04
N GLY A 271 -23.69 -21.47 15.45
CA GLY A 271 -22.71 -20.41 15.72
C GLY A 271 -22.64 -20.00 17.19
N ASP A 272 -21.45 -19.66 17.69
CA ASP A 272 -21.29 -19.14 19.04
C ASP A 272 -22.03 -17.80 19.19
N THR A 273 -22.85 -17.68 20.23
CA THR A 273 -23.66 -16.49 20.50
C THR A 273 -22.85 -15.25 20.89
N ASN A 274 -21.56 -15.40 21.18
CA ASN A 274 -20.64 -14.35 21.58
C ASN A 274 -19.25 -14.56 20.97
N ALA A 275 -19.19 -14.94 19.69
CA ALA A 275 -17.94 -15.14 18.98
C ALA A 275 -17.17 -13.83 18.83
N SER A 276 -15.84 -13.89 18.96
CA SER A 276 -14.94 -12.79 18.61
C SER A 276 -14.61 -12.87 17.12
N VAL A 277 -15.21 -12.00 16.31
CA VAL A 277 -14.98 -11.96 14.86
C VAL A 277 -14.12 -10.77 14.49
N VAL A 278 -13.11 -10.98 13.65
CA VAL A 278 -12.12 -9.97 13.26
C VAL A 278 -12.37 -9.52 11.84
N GLY A 279 -12.54 -8.22 11.65
CA GLY A 279 -12.57 -7.56 10.35
C GLY A 279 -11.24 -6.89 10.02
N LEU A 280 -10.97 -6.76 8.73
CA LEU A 280 -9.89 -5.96 8.15
C LEU A 280 -10.32 -4.51 7.96
N ILE A 281 -9.41 -3.59 8.28
CA ILE A 281 -9.50 -2.16 8.01
C ILE A 281 -8.27 -1.74 7.19
N ILE A 282 -8.48 -1.05 6.07
CA ILE A 282 -7.41 -0.43 5.27
C ILE A 282 -7.52 1.08 5.43
N GLN A 283 -6.40 1.76 5.65
CA GLN A 283 -6.38 3.21 5.76
C GLN A 283 -5.31 3.83 4.88
N GLU A 284 -5.62 5.00 4.36
CA GLU A 284 -4.64 5.92 3.80
C GLU A 284 -4.52 7.13 4.71
N LEU A 285 -3.29 7.45 5.11
CA LEU A 285 -2.95 8.62 5.91
C LEU A 285 -2.27 9.66 5.04
N ASP A 286 -2.64 10.94 5.20
CA ASP A 286 -1.91 12.04 4.56
C ASP A 286 -0.60 12.38 5.31
N GLU A 287 0.10 13.43 4.84
CA GLU A 287 1.35 13.89 5.46
C GLU A 287 1.19 14.31 6.93
N ASN A 288 -0.02 14.69 7.36
CA ASN A 288 -0.34 15.09 8.73
C ASN A 288 -0.81 13.89 9.59
N LYS A 289 -0.79 12.68 9.02
CA LYS A 289 -1.30 11.43 9.61
C LYS A 289 -2.83 11.43 9.81
N ASP A 290 -3.56 12.28 9.10
CA ASP A 290 -5.02 12.23 9.09
C ASP A 290 -5.49 11.10 8.17
N VAL A 291 -6.53 10.36 8.59
CA VAL A 291 -7.15 9.32 7.77
C VAL A 291 -7.94 9.99 6.65
N VAL A 292 -7.46 9.85 5.42
CA VAL A 292 -8.11 10.40 4.21
C VAL A 292 -8.82 9.34 3.37
N PHE A 293 -8.62 8.07 3.67
CA PHE A 293 -9.39 6.96 3.12
C PHE A 293 -9.43 5.84 4.16
N GLN A 294 -10.58 5.18 4.29
CA GLN A 294 -10.79 4.06 5.20
C GLN A 294 -11.76 3.07 4.57
N TRP A 295 -11.28 1.85 4.35
CA TRP A 295 -12.09 0.77 3.84
C TRP A 295 -12.25 -0.30 4.91
N ARG A 296 -13.49 -0.68 5.21
CA ARG A 296 -13.81 -1.60 6.32
C ARG A 296 -14.48 -2.83 5.75
N SER A 297 -13.83 -3.98 5.91
CA SER A 297 -14.40 -5.27 5.45
C SER A 297 -15.82 -5.52 5.94
N TRP A 298 -16.17 -5.03 7.15
CA TRP A 298 -17.52 -5.09 7.71
C TRP A 298 -18.63 -4.52 6.82
N ASP A 299 -18.29 -3.57 5.95
CA ASP A 299 -19.25 -2.89 5.09
C ASP A 299 -19.29 -3.50 3.68
N HIS A 300 -18.36 -4.40 3.35
CA HIS A 300 -18.13 -4.88 1.98
C HIS A 300 -18.12 -6.40 1.83
N PHE A 301 -17.92 -7.15 2.92
CA PHE A 301 -17.86 -8.61 2.92
C PHE A 301 -18.82 -9.22 3.94
N GLU A 302 -19.28 -10.42 3.62
CA GLU A 302 -19.97 -11.29 4.58
C GLU A 302 -18.96 -12.15 5.32
N ILE A 303 -19.18 -12.41 6.62
CA ILE A 303 -18.31 -13.29 7.42
C ILE A 303 -18.18 -14.68 6.77
N THR A 304 -19.24 -15.14 6.11
CA THR A 304 -19.29 -16.45 5.44
C THR A 304 -18.55 -16.50 4.10
N ASP A 305 -17.97 -15.39 3.63
CA ASP A 305 -17.11 -15.38 2.44
C ASP A 305 -15.79 -16.11 2.70
N ALA A 306 -15.36 -16.19 3.97
CA ALA A 306 -14.18 -16.94 4.35
C ALA A 306 -14.26 -18.41 3.89
N THR A 307 -13.15 -18.94 3.43
CA THR A 307 -12.97 -20.34 3.08
C THR A 307 -12.38 -21.09 4.26
N HIS A 308 -12.70 -22.38 4.36
CA HIS A 308 -12.09 -23.32 5.31
C HIS A 308 -12.21 -23.00 6.82
N LEU A 309 -12.91 -21.95 7.23
CA LEU A 309 -13.14 -21.61 8.63
C LEU A 309 -14.27 -22.41 9.26
N ASN A 310 -14.11 -22.71 10.55
CA ASN A 310 -15.18 -23.23 11.38
C ASN A 310 -16.07 -22.08 11.88
N PHE A 311 -17.19 -21.83 11.21
CA PHE A 311 -18.14 -20.77 11.57
C PHE A 311 -18.84 -20.95 12.93
N THR A 312 -18.68 -22.09 13.60
CA THR A 312 -19.18 -22.31 14.97
C THR A 312 -18.14 -22.03 16.05
N ALA A 313 -16.93 -21.59 15.69
CA ALA A 313 -15.88 -21.27 16.64
C ALA A 313 -16.17 -19.99 17.44
N SER A 314 -15.56 -19.88 18.62
CA SER A 314 -15.67 -18.70 19.48
C SER A 314 -14.72 -17.55 19.07
N THR A 315 -13.83 -17.79 18.11
CA THR A 315 -12.96 -16.77 17.51
C THR A 315 -12.84 -17.04 16.01
N LEU A 316 -13.06 -16.00 15.20
CA LEU A 316 -13.02 -16.05 13.74
C LEU A 316 -12.25 -14.85 13.22
N ASP A 317 -11.36 -15.08 12.27
CA ASP A 317 -10.74 -14.04 11.46
C ASP A 317 -11.11 -14.37 10.01
N TYR A 318 -12.08 -13.65 9.45
CA TYR A 318 -12.74 -14.10 8.23
C TYR A 318 -12.06 -13.58 6.94
N VAL A 319 -11.35 -12.46 7.03
CA VAL A 319 -10.63 -11.88 5.88
C VAL A 319 -9.15 -12.24 5.94
N HIS A 320 -8.53 -11.98 7.10
CA HIS A 320 -7.08 -12.03 7.29
C HIS A 320 -6.32 -11.36 6.14
N GLY A 321 -6.43 -10.04 6.06
CA GLY A 321 -5.76 -9.25 5.04
C GLY A 321 -4.26 -9.15 5.30
N ASN A 322 -3.42 -9.48 4.31
CA ASN A 322 -1.97 -9.61 4.54
C ASN A 322 -1.05 -8.86 3.56
N ALA A 323 -1.64 -8.16 2.59
CA ALA A 323 -0.92 -7.26 1.69
C ALA A 323 -1.86 -6.21 1.09
N ILE A 324 -1.30 -5.03 0.78
CA ILE A 324 -1.91 -3.96 0.00
C ILE A 324 -0.96 -3.63 -1.14
N GLU A 325 -1.52 -3.36 -2.32
CA GLU A 325 -0.80 -2.82 -3.47
C GLU A 325 -1.59 -1.68 -4.12
N GLU A 326 -0.92 -0.57 -4.41
CA GLU A 326 -1.45 0.45 -5.33
C GLU A 326 -1.20 -0.03 -6.75
N ASP A 327 -2.28 -0.33 -7.46
CA ASP A 327 -2.22 -0.82 -8.84
C ASP A 327 -1.94 0.34 -9.83
N ILE A 328 -1.63 0.01 -11.07
CA ILE A 328 -1.23 0.99 -12.11
C ILE A 328 -2.32 2.01 -12.47
N ASP A 329 -3.57 1.75 -12.12
CA ASP A 329 -4.71 2.65 -12.30
C ASP A 329 -5.01 3.50 -11.04
N GLY A 330 -4.19 3.37 -9.99
CA GLY A 330 -4.33 4.08 -8.72
C GLY A 330 -5.33 3.45 -7.74
N ASN A 331 -5.97 2.35 -8.13
CA ASN A 331 -6.83 1.56 -7.25
C ASN A 331 -6.02 0.62 -6.37
N LEU A 332 -6.67 -0.02 -5.40
CA LEU A 332 -5.98 -0.88 -4.44
C LEU A 332 -6.27 -2.35 -4.74
N MET A 333 -5.25 -3.19 -4.69
CA MET A 333 -5.41 -4.64 -4.55
C MET A 333 -5.06 -5.04 -3.11
N ILE A 334 -5.88 -5.89 -2.52
CA ILE A 334 -5.62 -6.50 -1.21
C ILE A 334 -5.59 -8.01 -1.32
N SER A 335 -4.75 -8.66 -0.51
CA SER A 335 -4.72 -10.10 -0.37
C SER A 335 -5.50 -10.52 0.88
N CYS A 336 -6.55 -11.31 0.69
CA CYS A 336 -7.46 -11.82 1.72
C CYS A 336 -7.19 -13.32 1.92
N ARG A 337 -6.34 -13.64 2.90
CA ARG A 337 -5.79 -14.98 3.10
C ARG A 337 -6.87 -16.01 3.39
N HIS A 338 -7.77 -15.72 4.33
CA HIS A 338 -8.81 -16.66 4.76
C HIS A 338 -10.00 -16.71 3.79
N MET A 339 -9.91 -16.03 2.65
CA MET A 339 -10.89 -16.10 1.57
C MET A 339 -10.30 -16.76 0.31
N ASP A 340 -9.00 -17.08 0.32
CA ASP A 340 -8.23 -17.52 -0.85
C ASP A 340 -8.40 -16.56 -2.04
N GLU A 341 -8.38 -15.25 -1.76
CA GLU A 341 -8.84 -14.24 -2.70
C GLU A 341 -7.93 -12.99 -2.74
N ILE A 342 -7.75 -12.44 -3.93
CA ILE A 342 -7.29 -11.07 -4.16
C ILE A 342 -8.50 -10.20 -4.53
N THR A 343 -8.73 -9.11 -3.80
CA THR A 343 -9.82 -8.16 -4.08
C THR A 343 -9.26 -6.84 -4.58
N LYS A 344 -9.80 -6.30 -5.67
CA LYS A 344 -9.50 -4.95 -6.14
C LYS A 344 -10.58 -3.97 -5.69
N ILE A 345 -10.17 -2.83 -5.16
CA ILE A 345 -11.01 -1.80 -4.53
C ILE A 345 -10.79 -0.48 -5.27
N ASP A 346 -11.87 0.18 -5.65
CA ASP A 346 -11.85 1.55 -6.15
C ASP A 346 -11.46 2.50 -5.00
N ARG A 347 -10.32 3.15 -5.12
CA ARG A 347 -9.78 4.01 -4.05
C ARG A 347 -10.55 5.33 -3.90
N HIS A 348 -11.37 5.69 -4.90
CA HIS A 348 -12.16 6.91 -4.91
C HIS A 348 -13.55 6.69 -4.33
N THR A 349 -14.17 5.52 -4.57
CA THR A 349 -15.54 5.21 -4.11
C THR A 349 -15.59 4.22 -2.96
N GLY A 350 -14.53 3.43 -2.74
CA GLY A 350 -14.50 2.33 -1.78
C GLY A 350 -15.17 1.05 -2.28
N ASP A 351 -15.73 1.04 -3.49
CA ASP A 351 -16.41 -0.13 -4.03
C ASP A 351 -15.42 -1.24 -4.43
N ILE A 352 -15.87 -2.49 -4.34
CA ILE A 352 -15.13 -3.62 -4.91
C ILE A 352 -15.26 -3.57 -6.43
N ILE A 353 -14.14 -3.58 -7.14
CA ILE A 353 -14.07 -3.60 -8.61
C ILE A 353 -14.13 -5.05 -9.12
N TRP A 354 -13.36 -5.95 -8.53
CA TRP A 354 -13.40 -7.37 -8.84
C TRP A 354 -12.77 -8.25 -7.75
N ARG A 355 -13.09 -9.55 -7.79
CA ARG A 355 -12.58 -10.58 -6.89
C ARG A 355 -11.93 -11.74 -7.67
N LEU A 356 -10.65 -12.03 -7.40
CA LEU A 356 -9.86 -13.09 -8.03
C LEU A 356 -9.59 -14.21 -7.01
N GLY A 357 -10.05 -15.43 -7.29
CA GLY A 357 -9.97 -16.56 -6.35
C GLY A 357 -11.14 -16.60 -5.35
N GLY A 358 -11.13 -17.59 -4.47
CA GLY A 358 -12.14 -17.73 -3.41
C GLY A 358 -13.56 -18.08 -3.86
N LYS A 359 -14.52 -17.91 -2.94
CA LYS A 359 -15.94 -18.27 -3.16
C LYS A 359 -16.64 -17.39 -4.20
N HIS A 360 -16.22 -16.14 -4.33
CA HIS A 360 -16.83 -15.16 -5.23
C HIS A 360 -15.92 -14.82 -6.41
N ASN A 361 -15.06 -15.77 -6.78
CA ASN A 361 -14.16 -15.63 -7.92
C ASN A 361 -14.90 -15.23 -9.20
N GLU A 362 -14.44 -14.16 -9.83
CA GLU A 362 -14.95 -13.70 -11.13
C GLU A 362 -14.10 -14.17 -12.31
N PHE A 363 -12.89 -14.68 -12.05
CA PHE A 363 -11.89 -14.95 -13.10
C PHE A 363 -11.86 -16.41 -13.52
N SER A 364 -11.71 -16.64 -14.82
CA SER A 364 -11.31 -17.96 -15.33
C SER A 364 -9.79 -18.12 -15.26
N PHE A 365 -9.32 -19.22 -14.67
CA PHE A 365 -7.89 -19.53 -14.61
C PHE A 365 -7.46 -20.32 -15.85
N VAL A 366 -6.39 -19.85 -16.49
CA VAL A 366 -5.74 -20.50 -17.63
C VAL A 366 -4.34 -20.92 -17.21
N ASN A 367 -3.96 -22.15 -17.52
CA ASN A 367 -2.69 -22.79 -17.13
C ASN A 367 -2.45 -22.96 -15.62
N ASP A 368 -3.43 -22.64 -14.76
CA ASP A 368 -3.40 -23.04 -13.35
C ASP A 368 -4.63 -23.88 -12.99
N THR A 369 -4.42 -25.18 -12.87
CA THR A 369 -5.47 -26.12 -12.44
C THR A 369 -5.52 -26.31 -10.93
N ILE A 370 -4.53 -25.80 -10.20
CA ILE A 370 -4.41 -25.95 -8.75
C ILE A 370 -4.98 -24.71 -8.06
N GLN A 371 -4.71 -23.52 -8.64
CA GLN A 371 -5.00 -22.20 -8.08
C GLN A 371 -4.24 -21.98 -6.77
N PHE A 372 -4.29 -20.76 -6.24
CA PHE A 372 -3.61 -20.44 -4.99
C PHE A 372 -4.54 -20.67 -3.79
N SER A 373 -3.94 -20.92 -2.62
CA SER A 373 -4.67 -20.93 -1.35
C SER A 373 -3.83 -20.31 -0.23
N HIS A 374 -4.50 -19.55 0.61
CA HIS A 374 -3.96 -18.88 1.79
C HIS A 374 -2.73 -18.02 1.48
N GLN A 375 -2.78 -17.38 0.32
CA GLN A 375 -1.70 -16.63 -0.30
C GLN A 375 -1.26 -15.44 0.55
N HIS A 376 0.00 -15.04 0.35
CA HIS A 376 0.59 -13.79 0.83
C HIS A 376 1.12 -12.98 -0.34
N ALA A 377 1.29 -11.69 -0.10
CA ALA A 377 1.75 -10.72 -1.08
C ALA A 377 0.79 -10.58 -2.28
N ILE A 378 0.83 -9.40 -2.90
CA ILE A 378 0.26 -9.14 -4.21
C ILE A 378 1.00 -7.94 -4.75
N ARG A 379 1.65 -8.03 -5.90
CA ARG A 379 2.40 -6.92 -6.49
C ARG A 379 2.13 -6.81 -7.97
N ARG A 380 1.88 -5.60 -8.44
CA ARG A 380 1.84 -5.30 -9.87
C ARG A 380 3.27 -4.99 -10.32
N ILE A 381 3.84 -5.86 -11.14
CA ILE A 381 5.21 -5.70 -11.62
C ILE A 381 5.25 -4.94 -12.94
N ALA A 382 6.44 -4.46 -13.33
CA ALA A 382 6.63 -3.49 -14.43
C ALA A 382 6.10 -3.95 -15.80
N ASN A 383 5.97 -5.27 -16.04
CA ASN A 383 5.40 -5.81 -17.27
C ASN A 383 3.85 -5.83 -17.27
N GLY A 384 3.20 -5.37 -16.19
CA GLY A 384 1.74 -5.37 -16.02
C GLY A 384 1.16 -6.65 -15.41
N ASN A 385 1.97 -7.70 -15.21
CA ASN A 385 1.52 -8.91 -14.54
C ASN A 385 1.48 -8.71 -13.01
N VAL A 386 0.80 -9.63 -12.32
CA VAL A 386 0.79 -9.68 -10.86
C VAL A 386 1.57 -10.87 -10.34
N THR A 387 2.33 -10.67 -9.27
CA THR A 387 2.98 -11.76 -8.53
C THR A 387 2.36 -11.93 -7.15
N LEU A 388 2.24 -13.17 -6.69
CA LEU A 388 1.83 -13.51 -5.33
C LEU A 388 2.58 -14.75 -4.82
N PHE A 389 2.69 -14.88 -3.50
CA PHE A 389 3.22 -16.06 -2.84
C PHE A 389 2.04 -16.98 -2.47
N ASP A 390 1.95 -18.12 -3.12
CA ASP A 390 0.94 -19.12 -2.84
C ASP A 390 1.46 -20.06 -1.74
N ASN A 391 0.97 -19.87 -0.52
CA ASN A 391 1.34 -20.71 0.61
C ASN A 391 0.86 -22.15 0.41
N GLY A 392 -0.30 -22.34 -0.23
CA GLY A 392 -0.76 -23.64 -0.67
C GLY A 392 -1.30 -24.53 0.44
N ASN A 393 -1.88 -23.94 1.49
CA ASN A 393 -2.38 -24.66 2.67
C ASN A 393 -3.44 -25.72 2.36
N TYR A 394 -4.10 -25.64 1.19
CA TYR A 394 -5.10 -26.61 0.75
C TYR A 394 -4.70 -27.37 -0.51
N HIS A 395 -3.42 -27.35 -0.88
CA HIS A 395 -2.87 -28.27 -1.88
C HIS A 395 -2.79 -29.69 -1.34
N THR A 396 -2.84 -30.69 -2.23
CA THR A 396 -2.72 -32.11 -1.86
C THR A 396 -1.65 -32.80 -2.73
N PRO A 397 -0.46 -33.15 -2.20
CA PRO A 397 0.05 -32.79 -0.87
C PRO A 397 0.29 -31.27 -0.74
N GLU A 398 0.47 -30.77 0.49
CA GLU A 398 0.79 -29.35 0.74
C GLU A 398 2.14 -28.96 0.12
N PHE A 399 2.19 -27.79 -0.51
CA PHE A 399 3.42 -27.17 -1.02
C PHE A 399 3.19 -25.68 -1.28
N SER A 400 4.24 -24.88 -1.19
CA SER A 400 4.20 -23.46 -1.54
C SER A 400 4.89 -23.18 -2.88
N ARG A 401 4.50 -22.09 -3.54
CA ARG A 401 5.10 -21.64 -4.80
C ARG A 401 5.02 -20.12 -4.95
N ALA A 402 5.96 -19.56 -5.71
CA ALA A 402 5.84 -18.20 -6.24
C ALA A 402 5.11 -18.26 -7.58
N ILE A 403 4.13 -17.39 -7.82
CA ILE A 403 3.38 -17.38 -9.08
C ILE A 403 3.28 -15.98 -9.67
N GLU A 404 3.18 -15.94 -11.00
CA GLU A 404 2.95 -14.73 -11.80
C GLU A 404 1.76 -14.95 -12.74
N TYR A 405 0.76 -14.07 -12.63
CA TYR A 405 -0.42 -14.05 -13.48
C TYR A 405 -0.42 -12.85 -14.42
N SER A 406 -0.77 -13.09 -15.68
CA SER A 406 -1.26 -12.03 -16.57
C SER A 406 -2.77 -11.92 -16.40
N LEU A 407 -3.27 -10.71 -16.10
CA LEU A 407 -4.69 -10.46 -15.85
C LEU A 407 -5.33 -9.71 -17.02
N ASP A 408 -6.35 -10.31 -17.61
CA ASP A 408 -7.34 -9.61 -18.43
C ASP A 408 -8.52 -9.24 -17.54
N GLU A 409 -8.50 -8.01 -17.02
CA GLU A 409 -9.52 -7.53 -16.07
C GLU A 409 -10.87 -7.22 -16.75
N VAL A 410 -10.90 -7.13 -18.08
CA VAL A 410 -12.13 -6.88 -18.86
C VAL A 410 -12.87 -8.19 -19.10
N ASN A 411 -12.16 -9.21 -19.60
CA ASN A 411 -12.74 -10.52 -19.87
C ASN A 411 -12.71 -11.47 -18.65
N LYS A 412 -12.14 -11.01 -17.53
CA LYS A 412 -11.94 -11.76 -16.30
C LYS A 412 -11.19 -13.08 -16.54
N ILE A 413 -9.99 -12.99 -17.10
CA ILE A 413 -9.10 -14.14 -17.33
C ILE A 413 -7.79 -13.93 -16.58
N ALA A 414 -7.42 -14.90 -15.74
CA ALA A 414 -6.13 -14.96 -15.07
C ALA A 414 -5.29 -16.08 -15.70
N THR A 415 -4.24 -15.73 -16.42
CA THR A 415 -3.35 -16.70 -17.07
C THR A 415 -2.08 -16.87 -16.27
N LEU A 416 -1.80 -18.07 -15.76
CA LEU A 416 -0.53 -18.38 -15.12
C LEU A 416 0.56 -18.37 -16.19
N VAL A 417 1.46 -17.40 -16.09
CA VAL A 417 2.53 -17.20 -17.08
C VAL A 417 3.89 -17.65 -16.55
N TRP A 418 4.04 -17.72 -15.22
CA TRP A 418 5.23 -18.26 -14.59
C TRP A 418 4.92 -18.76 -13.17
N GLU A 419 5.64 -19.79 -12.74
CA GLU A 419 5.66 -20.23 -11.34
C GLU A 419 7.03 -20.80 -10.97
N TYR A 420 7.36 -20.78 -9.69
CA TYR A 420 8.47 -21.52 -9.12
C TYR A 420 8.02 -22.31 -7.90
N ARG A 421 8.32 -23.61 -7.91
CA ARG A 421 8.18 -24.54 -6.79
C ARG A 421 9.55 -25.11 -6.48
N ASN A 422 9.92 -25.16 -5.21
CA ASN A 422 11.19 -25.74 -4.81
C ASN A 422 11.22 -27.24 -5.09
N GLU A 423 12.40 -27.79 -5.37
CA GLU A 423 12.62 -29.23 -5.50
C GLU A 423 13.77 -29.67 -4.57
N PRO A 424 13.51 -30.50 -3.53
CA PRO A 424 12.22 -31.07 -3.17
C PRO A 424 11.23 -30.00 -2.69
N THR A 425 9.95 -30.34 -2.78
CA THR A 425 8.85 -29.42 -2.50
C THR A 425 8.83 -29.04 -1.03
N ILE A 426 8.81 -27.74 -0.76
CA ILE A 426 8.70 -27.17 0.58
C ILE A 426 7.33 -26.54 0.78
N TYR A 427 6.96 -26.39 2.04
CA TYR A 427 5.69 -25.82 2.45
C TYR A 427 5.92 -24.80 3.56
N GLY A 428 5.60 -23.55 3.26
CA GLY A 428 5.51 -22.43 4.20
C GLY A 428 4.06 -22.06 4.43
N LYS A 429 3.50 -22.52 5.55
CA LYS A 429 2.07 -22.40 5.86
C LYS A 429 1.54 -20.96 6.01
N ALA A 430 2.43 -19.98 6.21
CA ALA A 430 2.09 -18.59 6.45
C ALA A 430 3.28 -17.70 6.08
N MET A 431 3.03 -16.38 6.01
CA MET A 431 4.04 -15.37 5.68
C MET A 431 4.61 -15.58 4.27
N GLY A 432 5.74 -14.95 3.98
CA GLY A 432 6.44 -15.09 2.70
C GLY A 432 6.16 -13.95 1.73
N TYR A 433 6.94 -13.93 0.66
CA TYR A 433 6.95 -12.83 -0.30
C TYR A 433 7.56 -13.25 -1.64
N VAL A 434 7.15 -12.58 -2.71
CA VAL A 434 7.73 -12.73 -4.05
C VAL A 434 8.14 -11.36 -4.57
N GLN A 435 9.39 -11.23 -5.01
CA GLN A 435 9.94 -10.00 -5.57
C GLN A 435 10.63 -10.27 -6.89
N ARG A 436 10.12 -9.68 -7.98
CA ARG A 436 10.85 -9.58 -9.24
C ARG A 436 11.99 -8.57 -9.10
N LEU A 437 13.21 -8.96 -9.45
CA LEU A 437 14.42 -8.16 -9.41
C LEU A 437 14.73 -7.56 -10.79
N ASP A 438 15.55 -6.51 -10.80
CA ASP A 438 15.85 -5.72 -12.01
C ASP A 438 16.54 -6.53 -13.12
N ASN A 439 17.35 -7.54 -12.75
CA ASN A 439 17.99 -8.43 -13.71
C ASN A 439 17.04 -9.53 -14.26
N GLY A 440 15.77 -9.52 -13.85
CA GLY A 440 14.75 -10.49 -14.24
C GLY A 440 14.66 -11.72 -13.32
N ASN A 441 15.57 -11.88 -12.37
CA ASN A 441 15.48 -12.94 -11.36
C ASN A 441 14.30 -12.69 -10.41
N THR A 442 13.86 -13.74 -9.72
CA THR A 442 12.82 -13.64 -8.69
C THR A 442 13.39 -14.07 -7.35
N LEU A 443 13.31 -13.19 -6.35
CA LEU A 443 13.55 -13.52 -4.96
C LEU A 443 12.24 -14.03 -4.34
N ILE A 444 12.33 -15.14 -3.62
CA ILE A 444 11.24 -15.79 -2.93
C ILE A 444 11.63 -15.86 -1.46
N GLY A 445 10.90 -15.14 -0.60
CA GLY A 445 10.95 -15.35 0.85
C GLY A 445 9.93 -16.41 1.21
N TRP A 446 10.35 -17.52 1.80
CA TRP A 446 9.47 -18.68 1.99
C TRP A 446 8.58 -18.59 3.25
N GLY A 447 8.74 -17.53 4.04
CA GLY A 447 7.93 -17.30 5.23
C GLY A 447 8.24 -18.33 6.32
N PHE A 448 7.20 -18.96 6.86
CA PHE A 448 7.32 -19.93 7.96
C PHE A 448 7.78 -21.31 7.48
N THR A 449 8.98 -21.40 6.89
CA THR A 449 9.66 -22.65 6.50
C THR A 449 11.15 -22.41 6.24
N THR A 450 11.88 -23.45 5.81
CA THR A 450 13.29 -23.38 5.44
C THR A 450 13.50 -23.93 4.02
N PRO A 451 14.36 -23.31 3.17
CA PRO A 451 15.22 -22.15 3.43
C PRO A 451 14.44 -20.85 3.70
N THR A 452 15.09 -19.83 4.26
CA THR A 452 14.46 -18.53 4.52
C THR A 452 14.15 -17.80 3.22
N LEU A 453 15.07 -17.87 2.25
CA LEU A 453 14.90 -17.28 0.93
C LEU A 453 15.60 -18.08 -0.16
N THR A 454 15.10 -17.94 -1.39
CA THR A 454 15.74 -18.43 -2.62
C THR A 454 15.62 -17.36 -3.70
N GLU A 455 16.70 -17.10 -4.44
CA GLU A 455 16.69 -16.33 -5.67
C GLU A 455 16.83 -17.26 -6.87
N VAL A 456 15.99 -17.06 -7.89
CA VAL A 456 15.95 -17.90 -9.08
C VAL A 456 15.94 -17.09 -10.36
N THR A 457 16.56 -17.60 -11.42
CA THR A 457 16.43 -17.03 -12.77
C THR A 457 15.02 -17.22 -13.33
N GLN A 458 14.69 -16.57 -14.44
CA GLN A 458 13.44 -16.82 -15.18
C GLN A 458 13.32 -18.29 -15.63
N GLN A 459 14.46 -18.95 -15.88
CA GLN A 459 14.57 -20.38 -16.22
C GLN A 459 14.52 -21.30 -15.00
N LYS A 460 14.31 -20.74 -13.79
CA LYS A 460 14.16 -21.45 -12.51
C LYS A 460 15.46 -22.03 -11.95
N ASP A 461 16.62 -21.57 -12.43
CA ASP A 461 17.90 -21.92 -11.83
C ASP A 461 18.12 -21.12 -10.55
N ILE A 462 18.41 -21.80 -9.43
CA ILE A 462 18.72 -21.13 -8.17
C ILE A 462 20.08 -20.41 -8.27
N THR A 463 20.08 -19.10 -8.03
CA THR A 463 21.28 -18.25 -7.99
C THR A 463 21.70 -17.90 -6.56
N LEU A 464 20.76 -17.90 -5.61
CA LEU A 464 21.02 -17.71 -4.18
C LEU A 464 20.06 -18.56 -3.36
N GLU A 465 20.54 -19.13 -2.26
CA GLU A 465 19.69 -19.71 -1.23
C GLU A 465 20.33 -19.45 0.14
N MET A 466 19.52 -18.95 1.07
CA MET A 466 19.97 -18.65 2.43
C MET A 466 18.96 -19.12 3.46
N LYS A 467 19.45 -19.50 4.64
CA LYS A 467 18.61 -19.85 5.78
C LYS A 467 19.13 -19.21 7.06
N LEU A 468 18.21 -18.74 7.90
CA LEU A 468 18.50 -18.41 9.29
C LEU A 468 18.62 -19.71 10.10
N SER A 469 19.58 -19.77 11.02
CA SER A 469 19.79 -20.93 11.90
C SER A 469 18.74 -21.01 13.04
N ASN A 470 18.79 -22.07 13.86
CA ASN A 470 18.01 -22.22 15.10
C ASN A 470 16.49 -22.12 14.94
N ASP A 471 15.97 -22.56 13.79
CA ASP A 471 14.56 -22.47 13.41
C ASP A 471 14.01 -21.03 13.46
N MET A 472 14.90 -20.03 13.39
CA MET A 472 14.51 -18.64 13.22
C MET A 472 13.86 -18.47 11.85
N VAL A 473 12.84 -17.63 11.81
CA VAL A 473 12.14 -17.30 10.56
C VAL A 473 12.21 -15.80 10.32
N SER A 474 11.95 -15.42 9.08
CA SER A 474 11.68 -14.02 8.75
C SER A 474 10.31 -13.91 8.12
N TYR A 475 9.58 -12.86 8.48
CA TYR A 475 8.20 -12.66 8.02
C TYR A 475 8.17 -12.47 6.49
N ARG A 476 9.11 -11.67 5.97
CA ARG A 476 9.37 -11.50 4.55
C ARG A 476 10.87 -11.36 4.34
N ALA A 477 11.33 -11.71 3.14
CA ALA A 477 12.68 -11.44 2.68
C ALA A 477 12.62 -10.51 1.47
N TYR A 478 13.49 -9.50 1.45
CA TYR A 478 13.58 -8.56 0.34
C TYR A 478 15.01 -8.43 -0.16
N LYS A 479 15.16 -7.93 -1.38
CA LYS A 479 16.44 -7.54 -1.93
C LYS A 479 16.34 -6.17 -2.59
N PHE A 480 17.20 -5.25 -2.16
CA PHE A 480 17.24 -3.89 -2.66
C PHE A 480 18.67 -3.44 -2.89
N ASP A 481 18.85 -2.55 -3.86
CA ASP A 481 20.07 -1.76 -3.94
C ASP A 481 20.15 -0.84 -2.74
N TRP A 482 21.13 -1.11 -1.89
CA TRP A 482 21.36 -0.39 -0.66
C TRP A 482 22.86 -0.36 -0.46
N ASP A 483 23.45 0.81 -0.24
CA ASP A 483 24.84 0.96 0.17
C ASP A 483 24.93 2.21 1.06
N SER A 484 25.50 2.05 2.25
CA SER A 484 25.82 3.15 3.18
C SER A 484 27.22 3.73 2.96
N THR A 485 27.81 3.56 1.78
CA THR A 485 29.10 4.19 1.46
C THR A 485 28.92 5.68 1.20
N THR A 486 29.05 6.44 2.28
CA THR A 486 29.78 7.70 2.25
C THR A 486 31.24 7.42 1.81
N SER A 487 31.47 7.37 0.50
CA SER A 487 32.76 7.83 -0.03
C SER A 487 32.83 9.33 0.22
N VAL A 488 33.97 9.81 0.75
CA VAL A 488 34.20 11.23 1.05
C VAL A 488 33.86 12.07 -0.18
N GLY A 489 32.69 12.68 -0.08
CA GLY A 489 32.04 13.51 -1.08
C GLY A 489 30.69 13.98 -0.54
N ASN A 490 30.64 14.39 0.73
CA ASN A 490 29.57 15.17 1.37
C ASN A 490 28.15 15.03 0.77
N ASN A 491 27.57 13.82 0.81
CA ASN A 491 26.17 13.60 0.47
C ASN A 491 25.34 13.41 1.75
N ASN A 492 25.14 14.53 2.46
CA ASN A 492 23.79 14.84 2.95
C ASN A 492 22.81 14.76 1.76
N GLY A 493 21.51 14.94 2.00
CA GLY A 493 20.69 15.69 1.05
C GLY A 493 21.30 17.09 0.83
N SER A 494 22.46 17.15 0.17
CA SER A 494 23.01 18.39 -0.32
C SER A 494 22.04 18.79 -1.40
N ILE A 495 21.25 19.81 -1.08
CA ILE A 495 20.69 20.67 -2.09
C ILE A 495 21.81 20.86 -3.12
N PRO A 496 21.64 20.39 -4.35
CA PRO A 496 22.70 20.43 -5.34
C PRO A 496 23.16 21.88 -5.42
N ASN A 497 24.46 22.18 -5.36
CA ASN A 497 24.90 23.58 -5.33
C ASN A 497 24.72 24.30 -6.67
N THR A 498 24.39 23.55 -7.72
CA THR A 498 24.27 24.04 -9.09
C THR A 498 23.07 23.43 -9.80
N TYR A 499 22.55 24.15 -10.77
CA TYR A 499 21.62 23.59 -11.74
C TYR A 499 22.38 22.63 -12.66
N SER A 500 21.76 21.50 -13.00
CA SER A 500 22.31 20.60 -14.01
C SER A 500 21.21 19.93 -14.83
N LEU A 501 21.54 19.63 -16.08
CA LEU A 501 20.81 18.70 -16.93
C LEU A 501 21.81 17.62 -17.36
N SER A 502 21.45 16.35 -17.22
CA SER A 502 22.29 15.21 -17.63
C SER A 502 21.98 14.78 -19.06
N GLN A 503 22.94 14.10 -19.69
CA GLN A 503 22.70 13.40 -20.94
C GLN A 503 21.74 12.24 -20.68
N ASN A 504 20.68 12.13 -21.48
CA ASN A 504 19.71 11.04 -21.35
C ASN A 504 20.42 9.67 -21.49
N TYR A 505 19.98 8.67 -20.74
CA TYR A 505 20.53 7.31 -20.81
C TYR A 505 19.40 6.27 -20.86
N PRO A 506 19.47 5.28 -21.77
CA PRO A 506 20.45 5.14 -22.86
C PRO A 506 20.35 6.27 -23.91
N ASN A 507 21.40 6.49 -24.71
CA ASN A 507 21.39 7.37 -25.88
C ASN A 507 22.41 6.89 -26.94
N PRO A 508 22.00 6.39 -28.12
CA PRO A 508 20.63 6.35 -28.62
C PRO A 508 19.71 5.43 -27.80
N PHE A 509 18.39 5.68 -27.85
CA PHE A 509 17.40 4.94 -27.05
C PHE A 509 16.28 4.35 -27.91
N ASN A 510 15.65 3.28 -27.41
CA ASN A 510 14.48 2.63 -27.98
C ASN A 510 13.73 1.80 -26.91
N PRO A 511 12.43 2.02 -26.61
CA PRO A 511 11.63 3.21 -26.91
C PRO A 511 11.68 4.27 -25.79
N ILE A 512 12.39 3.98 -24.69
CA ILE A 512 12.40 4.75 -23.44
C ILE A 512 13.82 5.17 -23.07
N THR A 513 13.95 6.35 -22.46
CA THR A 513 15.20 6.87 -21.87
C THR A 513 14.90 7.65 -20.59
N THR A 514 15.89 7.75 -19.70
CA THR A 514 15.82 8.54 -18.47
C THR A 514 16.68 9.79 -18.60
N ILE A 515 16.19 10.91 -18.08
CA ILE A 515 16.86 12.21 -18.05
C ILE A 515 16.97 12.67 -16.60
N ASP A 516 18.20 12.78 -16.10
CA ASP A 516 18.47 13.32 -14.78
C ASP A 516 18.67 14.84 -14.85
N TYR A 517 18.24 15.56 -13.82
CA TYR A 517 18.48 16.99 -13.67
C TYR A 517 18.50 17.40 -12.20
N SER A 518 19.13 18.52 -11.87
CA SER A 518 19.20 19.03 -10.50
C SER A 518 18.85 20.52 -10.45
N ILE A 519 18.17 20.94 -9.38
CA ILE A 519 17.86 22.34 -9.09
C ILE A 519 18.33 22.73 -7.67
N PRO A 520 19.19 23.75 -7.51
CA PRO A 520 19.74 24.19 -6.23
C PRO A 520 18.74 24.99 -5.39
N VAL A 521 17.67 25.49 -6.00
CA VAL A 521 16.69 26.36 -5.34
C VAL A 521 15.30 25.92 -5.80
N ALA A 522 14.35 25.86 -4.87
CA ALA A 522 12.97 25.53 -5.19
C ALA A 522 12.36 26.57 -6.16
N GLY A 523 11.57 26.10 -7.13
CA GLY A 523 10.99 26.97 -8.15
C GLY A 523 10.21 26.21 -9.21
N ASN A 524 9.59 26.94 -10.14
CA ASN A 524 8.94 26.33 -11.30
C ASN A 524 9.99 25.80 -12.27
N VAL A 525 9.87 24.50 -12.58
CA VAL A 525 10.69 23.80 -13.56
C VAL A 525 9.82 23.43 -14.76
N THR A 526 10.32 23.73 -15.95
CA THR A 526 9.79 23.15 -17.20
C THR A 526 10.87 22.32 -17.88
N LEU A 527 10.55 21.09 -18.27
CA LEU A 527 11.41 20.23 -19.07
C LEU A 527 10.60 19.71 -20.25
N LYS A 528 10.94 20.17 -21.44
CA LYS A 528 10.20 19.91 -22.68
C LYS A 528 11.09 19.29 -23.75
N VAL A 529 10.49 18.53 -24.65
CA VAL A 529 11.14 17.87 -25.78
C VAL A 529 10.66 18.50 -27.08
N TYR A 530 11.59 18.73 -28.00
CA TYR A 530 11.38 19.34 -29.30
C TYR A 530 11.97 18.47 -30.41
N ASP A 531 11.36 18.51 -31.58
CA ASP A 531 11.96 17.99 -32.81
C ASP A 531 13.02 18.96 -33.39
N ILE A 532 13.71 18.53 -34.44
CA ILE A 532 14.77 19.34 -35.10
C ILE A 532 14.25 20.64 -35.74
N MET A 533 12.93 20.76 -35.96
CA MET A 533 12.28 21.97 -36.46
C MET A 533 11.87 22.92 -35.33
N GLY A 534 12.13 22.56 -34.06
CA GLY A 534 11.78 23.34 -32.88
C GLY A 534 10.32 23.20 -32.44
N ARG A 535 9.57 22.22 -32.98
CA ARG A 535 8.20 21.95 -32.54
C ARG A 535 8.23 21.14 -31.25
N GLU A 536 7.46 21.56 -30.25
CA GLU A 536 7.29 20.80 -29.00
C GLU A 536 6.58 19.47 -29.29
N VAL A 537 7.19 18.36 -28.87
CA VAL A 537 6.66 17.00 -29.05
C VAL A 537 6.36 16.31 -27.71
N GLY A 538 6.70 16.94 -26.58
CA GLY A 538 6.34 16.46 -25.24
C GLY A 538 6.77 17.43 -24.13
N SER A 539 6.02 17.44 -23.04
CA SER A 539 6.36 18.15 -21.80
C SER A 539 6.52 17.12 -20.68
N LEU A 540 7.73 16.97 -20.17
CA LEU A 540 8.09 15.95 -19.17
C LEU A 540 7.91 16.47 -17.74
N VAL A 541 8.20 17.75 -17.52
CA VAL A 541 8.01 18.43 -16.24
C VAL A 541 7.42 19.80 -16.52
N ASN A 542 6.38 20.19 -15.78
CA ASN A 542 5.84 21.54 -15.80
C ASN A 542 5.18 21.84 -14.44
N GLY A 543 5.95 22.41 -13.51
CA GLY A 543 5.42 22.75 -12.19
C GLY A 543 6.49 23.10 -11.16
N TYR A 544 6.04 23.41 -9.95
CA TYR A 544 6.90 23.75 -8.83
C TYR A 544 7.64 22.51 -8.31
N LYS A 545 8.95 22.63 -8.08
CA LYS A 545 9.82 21.59 -7.52
C LYS A 545 10.65 22.15 -6.37
N GLN A 546 10.90 21.32 -5.35
CA GLN A 546 11.81 21.66 -4.26
C GLN A 546 13.27 21.61 -4.72
N ALA A 547 14.20 22.22 -3.98
CA ALA A 547 15.61 22.07 -4.29
C ALA A 547 16.03 20.59 -4.16
N GLY A 548 16.66 20.02 -5.19
CA GLY A 548 16.97 18.59 -5.24
C GLY A 548 17.39 18.10 -6.62
N SER A 549 17.77 16.82 -6.67
CA SER A 549 18.05 16.08 -7.90
C SER A 549 16.85 15.21 -8.26
N TYR A 550 16.55 15.11 -9.54
CA TYR A 550 15.36 14.49 -10.09
C TYR A 550 15.73 13.65 -11.32
N ASN A 551 14.93 12.64 -11.60
CA ASN A 551 14.95 11.93 -12.87
C ASN A 551 13.56 11.95 -13.50
N VAL A 552 13.51 11.91 -14.84
CA VAL A 552 12.26 11.79 -15.58
C VAL A 552 12.42 10.84 -16.74
N THR A 553 11.41 10.01 -16.97
CA THR A 553 11.40 9.03 -18.06
C THR A 553 10.69 9.60 -19.28
N PHE A 554 11.26 9.41 -20.47
CA PHE A 554 10.66 9.80 -21.75
C PHE A 554 10.43 8.59 -22.65
N GLY A 555 9.17 8.28 -22.96
CA GLY A 555 8.76 7.22 -23.87
C GLY A 555 8.22 7.76 -25.21
N THR A 556 8.49 7.06 -26.31
CA THR A 556 8.36 7.62 -27.67
C THR A 556 7.51 6.80 -28.64
N SER A 557 6.48 6.11 -28.12
CA SER A 557 5.62 5.21 -28.91
C SER A 557 5.08 5.83 -30.21
N LYS A 558 4.79 7.14 -30.22
CA LYS A 558 4.24 7.89 -31.37
C LYS A 558 5.23 8.77 -32.14
N LEU A 559 6.53 8.74 -31.83
CA LEU A 559 7.55 9.56 -32.50
C LEU A 559 8.35 8.75 -33.53
N ALA A 560 8.86 9.39 -34.58
CA ALA A 560 9.71 8.75 -35.60
C ALA A 560 11.18 8.70 -35.14
N SER A 561 11.96 7.73 -35.63
CA SER A 561 13.42 7.71 -35.40
C SER A 561 14.05 9.02 -35.85
N GLY A 562 14.99 9.55 -35.06
CA GLY A 562 15.57 10.85 -35.35
C GLY A 562 16.21 11.51 -34.15
N VAL A 563 16.66 12.74 -34.37
CA VAL A 563 17.28 13.58 -33.35
C VAL A 563 16.22 14.48 -32.71
N TYR A 564 16.19 14.47 -31.38
CA TYR A 564 15.35 15.33 -30.57
C TYR A 564 16.20 16.16 -29.63
N ILE A 565 15.67 17.29 -29.19
CA ILE A 565 16.31 18.19 -28.22
C ILE A 565 15.39 18.30 -27.03
N TYR A 566 15.92 18.11 -25.83
CA TYR A 566 15.18 18.41 -24.60
C TYR A 566 15.81 19.61 -23.91
N LYS A 567 14.95 20.47 -23.37
CA LYS A 567 15.31 21.74 -22.75
C LYS A 567 14.68 21.85 -21.38
N ILE A 568 15.50 22.20 -20.39
CA ILE A 568 15.04 22.55 -19.05
C ILE A 568 15.09 24.06 -18.83
N GLU A 569 14.10 24.61 -18.15
CA GLU A 569 14.08 25.99 -17.67
C GLU A 569 13.64 26.01 -16.19
N SER A 570 14.39 26.72 -15.35
CA SER A 570 14.05 26.95 -13.93
C SER A 570 14.64 28.27 -13.44
N GLY A 571 13.79 29.26 -13.17
CA GLY A 571 14.26 30.62 -12.86
C GLY A 571 15.10 31.20 -14.01
N ASN A 572 16.36 31.53 -13.74
CA ASN A 572 17.32 32.03 -14.75
C ASN A 572 18.14 30.92 -15.42
N PHE A 573 17.97 29.66 -15.01
CA PHE A 573 18.69 28.53 -15.60
C PHE A 573 17.97 28.03 -16.84
N THR A 574 18.72 27.82 -17.92
CA THR A 574 18.24 27.19 -19.14
C THR A 574 19.35 26.34 -19.74
N GLU A 575 19.09 25.06 -19.97
CA GLU A 575 20.02 24.14 -20.63
C GLU A 575 19.27 23.26 -21.63
N SER A 576 19.94 22.82 -22.69
CA SER A 576 19.38 21.89 -23.66
C SER A 576 20.39 20.82 -24.04
N LYS A 577 19.91 19.60 -24.27
CA LYS A 577 20.72 18.48 -24.75
C LYS A 577 20.01 17.72 -25.86
N LYS A 578 20.82 16.96 -26.60
CA LYS A 578 20.40 16.21 -27.79
C LYS A 578 20.24 14.73 -27.44
N MET A 579 19.15 14.12 -27.88
CA MET A 579 18.93 12.68 -27.80
C MET A 579 18.61 12.08 -29.17
N ILE A 580 18.92 10.80 -29.35
CA ILE A 580 18.74 10.07 -30.61
C ILE A 580 17.79 8.91 -30.34
N LEU A 581 16.62 8.95 -30.97
CA LEU A 581 15.67 7.83 -30.98
C LEU A 581 15.99 6.93 -32.18
N MET A 582 16.25 5.65 -31.92
CA MET A 582 16.35 4.62 -32.95
C MET A 582 15.13 3.70 -32.84
N LYS A 583 14.50 3.36 -33.97
CA LYS A 583 13.46 2.34 -34.00
C LYS A 583 13.95 1.16 -34.81
#